data_AF-A0A844XZF0-F1
#
_entry.id   AF-A0A844XZF0-F1
#
_cell.length_a   1.000
_cell.length_b   1.000
_cell.length_c   1.000
_cell.angle_alpha   90.00
_cell.angle_beta   90.00
_cell.angle_gamma   90.00
#
_symmetry.space_group_name_H-M   'P 1'
#
loop_
_entity.id
_entity.type
_entity.pdbx_description
1 polymer ?
#
loop_
_entity_poly.entity_id
_entity_poly.type
_entity_poly.pdbx_seq_one_letter_code
_entity_poly.pdbx_strand_id
1 'polypeptide(L)'
;MGKPFSKTLFAGMLAMATGLFATPLAAQANDTDDTAGVTNARVVEPLSITAIADLRFGTLMRPATAGIIEVAPNGAVTGNLDISAFPGGRGPARFTVLGERNRRFVVFTPNQITISNGTATMVVDRFRDNRTLGFARFNAVGSFDLYVGGRLNVTANQQVGTYSGTFDVTVLYL
;
A
#
# COMPACT_ATOMS: atom_id res chain seq x y z
N MET A 1 -1.69 -10.35 105.77
CA MET A 1 -2.60 -10.13 106.91
C MET A 1 -3.48 -8.92 106.59
N GLY A 2 -4.81 -9.05 106.64
CA GLY A 2 -5.79 -7.98 106.35
C GLY A 2 -6.65 -8.28 105.11
N LYS A 3 -7.47 -9.34 105.14
CA LYS A 3 -8.93 -9.37 105.49
C LYS A 3 -9.87 -8.99 104.32
N PRO A 4 -10.72 -9.93 103.84
CA PRO A 4 -11.83 -9.65 102.92
C PRO A 4 -13.16 -9.43 103.65
N PHE A 5 -14.07 -8.65 103.07
CA PHE A 5 -15.49 -8.51 103.44
C PHE A 5 -16.31 -8.65 102.13
N SER A 6 -16.98 -9.78 101.88
CA SER A 6 -18.40 -10.10 102.20
C SER A 6 -19.40 -9.19 101.48
N LYS A 7 -19.96 -9.63 100.34
CA LYS A 7 -21.33 -10.21 100.15
C LYS A 7 -22.43 -9.20 100.54
N THR A 8 -23.41 -8.83 99.72
CA THR A 8 -24.28 -9.61 98.80
C THR A 8 -25.34 -8.61 98.26
N LEU A 9 -25.91 -8.82 97.06
CA LEU A 9 -27.37 -8.96 96.82
C LEU A 9 -27.75 -8.92 95.33
N PHE A 10 -28.79 -9.69 95.05
CA PHE A 10 -29.47 -10.06 93.80
C PHE A 10 -29.95 -8.92 92.90
N ALA A 11 -29.93 -9.13 91.57
CA ALA A 11 -31.09 -9.03 90.66
C ALA A 11 -30.64 -9.13 89.17
N GLY A 12 -31.36 -9.90 88.35
CA GLY A 12 -31.22 -9.82 86.88
C GLY A 12 -31.60 -11.11 86.14
N MET A 13 -32.81 -11.11 85.58
CA MET A 13 -33.47 -12.21 84.88
C MET A 13 -33.30 -12.07 83.35
N LEU A 14 -33.02 -13.22 82.69
CA LEU A 14 -33.43 -13.63 81.32
C LEU A 14 -32.89 -12.90 80.06
N ALA A 15 -32.10 -13.61 79.24
CA ALA A 15 -32.20 -13.64 77.78
C ALA A 15 -31.48 -14.87 77.18
N MET A 16 -32.20 -15.65 76.36
CA MET A 16 -31.70 -16.75 75.53
C MET A 16 -31.04 -16.21 74.25
N ALA A 17 -29.95 -16.84 73.79
CA ALA A 17 -29.59 -16.86 72.36
C ALA A 17 -28.66 -18.03 72.04
N THR A 18 -29.18 -19.01 71.30
CA THR A 18 -28.45 -20.08 70.63
C THR A 18 -27.61 -19.52 69.47
N GLY A 19 -26.28 -19.65 69.53
CA GLY A 19 -25.37 -19.30 68.43
C GLY A 19 -24.93 -20.55 67.66
N LEU A 20 -25.50 -20.75 66.47
CA LEU A 20 -25.10 -21.78 65.51
C LEU A 20 -23.86 -21.36 64.70
N PHE A 21 -23.00 -22.34 64.43
CA PHE A 21 -22.00 -22.47 63.35
C PHE A 21 -20.94 -21.37 63.12
N ALA A 22 -19.67 -21.77 63.18
CA ALA A 22 -18.63 -21.23 62.31
C ALA A 22 -17.51 -22.28 62.11
N THR A 23 -17.61 -23.11 61.07
CA THR A 23 -16.43 -23.79 60.53
C THR A 23 -15.53 -22.73 59.89
N PRO A 24 -14.19 -22.80 60.04
CA PRO A 24 -13.31 -21.91 59.29
C PRO A 24 -13.49 -22.21 57.80
N LEU A 25 -14.08 -21.25 57.07
CA LEU A 25 -14.13 -21.26 55.62
C LEU A 25 -12.67 -21.15 55.14
N ALA A 26 -12.13 -22.19 54.50
CA ALA A 26 -10.84 -22.09 53.84
C ALA A 26 -10.97 -21.03 52.74
N ALA A 27 -10.28 -19.91 52.90
CA ALA A 27 -10.15 -18.91 51.84
C ALA A 27 -9.41 -19.58 50.67
N GLN A 28 -10.10 -19.77 49.54
CA GLN A 28 -9.44 -20.20 48.30
C GLN A 28 -8.55 -19.05 47.82
N ALA A 29 -7.24 -19.27 47.75
CA ALA A 29 -6.35 -18.35 47.08
C ALA A 29 -6.69 -18.38 45.58
N ASN A 30 -7.14 -17.26 45.03
CA ASN A 30 -7.30 -17.11 43.58
C ASN A 30 -5.90 -16.89 42.99
N ASP A 31 -5.38 -17.90 42.29
CA ASP A 31 -4.13 -17.85 41.53
C ASP A 31 -4.41 -17.18 40.17
N THR A 32 -4.67 -15.87 40.22
CA THR A 32 -4.96 -15.08 39.02
C THR A 32 -3.73 -14.24 38.66
N ASP A 33 -3.15 -14.49 37.49
CA ASP A 33 -2.06 -13.72 36.89
C ASP A 33 -2.61 -12.97 35.67
N ASP A 34 -2.75 -11.65 35.81
CA ASP A 34 -3.27 -10.77 34.76
C ASP A 34 -2.12 -9.93 34.17
N THR A 35 -1.96 -10.01 32.85
CA THR A 35 -1.05 -9.14 32.07
C THR A 35 -1.82 -8.32 31.06
N ALA A 36 -1.50 -7.02 30.98
CA ALA A 36 -2.13 -6.12 30.02
C ALA A 36 -1.61 -6.36 28.59
N GLY A 37 -2.54 -6.52 27.65
CA GLY A 37 -2.24 -6.48 26.21
C GLY A 37 -2.11 -5.04 25.70
N VAL A 38 -1.14 -4.78 24.83
CA VAL A 38 -1.01 -3.47 24.15
C VAL A 38 -1.78 -3.51 22.84
N THR A 39 -2.69 -2.54 22.64
CA THR A 39 -3.39 -2.33 21.36
C THR A 39 -2.90 -1.02 20.73
N ASN A 40 -2.53 -1.06 19.46
CA ASN A 40 -2.09 0.12 18.70
C ASN A 40 -2.87 0.23 17.39
N ALA A 41 -3.16 1.45 16.97
CA ALA A 41 -3.69 1.77 15.65
C ALA A 41 -2.92 2.95 15.06
N ARG A 42 -2.65 2.91 13.75
CA ARG A 42 -1.98 3.99 13.03
C ARG A 42 -2.81 4.38 11.81
N VAL A 43 -3.24 5.64 11.78
CA VAL A 43 -3.90 6.23 10.61
C VAL A 43 -2.82 6.81 9.69
N VAL A 44 -2.92 6.53 8.39
CA VAL A 44 -1.96 6.95 7.37
C VAL A 44 -2.63 7.80 6.31
N GLU A 45 -1.87 8.65 5.64
CA GLU A 45 -2.37 9.43 4.51
C GLU A 45 -2.82 8.49 3.36
N PRO A 46 -3.98 8.74 2.74
CA PRO A 46 -4.47 7.94 1.62
C PRO A 46 -3.47 7.91 0.46
N LEU A 47 -3.35 6.75 -0.18
CA LEU A 47 -2.57 6.59 -1.40
C LEU A 47 -3.45 6.98 -2.60
N SER A 48 -2.96 7.85 -3.47
CA SER A 48 -3.63 8.21 -4.72
C SER A 48 -2.66 8.27 -5.89
N ILE A 49 -3.15 7.98 -7.09
CA ILE A 49 -2.40 8.08 -8.35
C ILE A 49 -3.25 8.81 -9.38
N THR A 50 -2.65 9.80 -10.04
CA THR A 50 -3.31 10.62 -11.08
C THR A 50 -2.48 10.60 -12.35
N ALA A 51 -3.09 10.28 -13.49
CA ALA A 51 -2.44 10.37 -14.80
C ALA A 51 -2.30 11.83 -15.25
N ILE A 52 -1.12 12.18 -15.74
CA ILE A 52 -0.74 13.54 -16.19
C ILE A 52 -0.43 13.57 -17.69
N ALA A 53 0.18 12.51 -18.21
CA ALA A 53 0.47 12.36 -19.63
C ALA A 53 0.52 10.88 -20.04
N ASP A 54 0.19 10.60 -21.30
CA ASP A 54 0.21 9.25 -21.85
C ASP A 54 1.61 8.80 -22.29
N LEU A 55 1.80 7.48 -22.36
CA LEU A 55 2.95 6.87 -23.02
C LEU A 55 2.77 7.00 -24.54
N ARG A 56 3.67 7.73 -25.19
CA ARG A 56 3.57 8.09 -26.60
C ARG A 56 4.82 7.68 -27.36
N PHE A 57 4.63 6.84 -28.37
CA PHE A 57 5.68 6.40 -29.31
C PHE A 57 5.82 7.32 -30.53
N GLY A 58 4.88 8.25 -30.71
CA GLY A 58 4.84 9.23 -31.79
C GLY A 58 4.47 8.63 -33.14
N THR A 59 4.79 9.36 -34.20
CA THR A 59 4.48 8.97 -35.58
C THR A 59 5.65 8.23 -36.21
N LEU A 60 5.37 7.12 -36.88
CA LEU A 60 6.33 6.31 -37.63
C LEU A 60 5.84 6.09 -39.06
N MET A 61 6.76 6.02 -40.01
CA MET A 61 6.44 5.63 -41.39
C MET A 61 6.18 4.12 -41.44
N ARG A 62 5.28 3.67 -42.32
CA ARG A 62 5.00 2.24 -42.51
C ARG A 62 6.32 1.49 -42.77
N PRO A 63 6.74 0.56 -41.89
CA PRO A 63 8.05 -0.06 -42.03
C PRO A 63 8.00 -1.23 -43.01
N ALA A 64 9.03 -1.38 -43.85
CA ALA A 64 9.15 -2.53 -44.76
C ALA A 64 9.54 -3.82 -44.02
N THR A 65 10.27 -3.70 -42.91
CA THR A 65 10.69 -4.78 -42.02
C THR A 65 10.15 -4.55 -40.61
N ALA A 66 9.97 -5.60 -39.83
CA ALA A 66 9.59 -5.45 -38.43
C ALA A 66 10.67 -4.69 -37.63
N GLY A 67 10.26 -4.02 -36.56
CA GLY A 67 11.17 -3.28 -35.70
C GLY A 67 10.55 -2.84 -34.39
N ILE A 68 11.33 -2.09 -33.62
CA ILE A 68 10.97 -1.66 -32.27
C ILE A 68 11.21 -0.16 -32.09
N ILE A 69 10.44 0.40 -31.16
CA ILE A 69 10.64 1.74 -30.61
C ILE A 69 10.55 1.61 -29.10
N GLU A 70 11.57 2.03 -28.38
CA GLU A 70 11.62 2.05 -26.92
C GLU A 70 11.62 3.48 -26.42
N VAL A 71 10.71 3.79 -25.50
CA VAL A 71 10.63 5.07 -24.79
C VAL A 71 10.98 4.79 -23.34
N ALA A 72 12.10 5.33 -22.86
CA ALA A 72 12.54 5.17 -21.49
C ALA A 72 11.83 6.15 -20.53
N PRO A 73 11.77 5.85 -19.21
CA PRO A 73 11.18 6.75 -18.21
C PRO A 73 11.81 8.15 -18.16
N ASN A 74 13.06 8.30 -18.59
CA ASN A 74 13.75 9.60 -18.66
C ASN A 74 13.45 10.38 -19.96
N GLY A 75 12.60 9.85 -20.85
CA GLY A 75 12.27 10.47 -22.13
C GLY A 75 13.17 10.08 -23.30
N ALA A 76 14.25 9.32 -23.07
CA ALA A 76 15.10 8.85 -24.17
C ALA A 76 14.32 7.89 -25.08
N VAL A 77 14.50 8.04 -26.39
CA VAL A 77 13.87 7.19 -27.40
C VAL A 77 14.96 6.45 -28.18
N THR A 78 14.82 5.13 -28.31
CA THR A 78 15.73 4.28 -29.08
C THR A 78 14.93 3.31 -29.96
N GLY A 79 15.55 2.75 -31.00
CA GLY A 79 14.86 1.84 -31.91
C GLY A 79 15.59 1.70 -33.24
N ASN A 80 15.14 0.75 -34.06
CA ASN A 80 15.65 0.50 -35.42
C ASN A 80 14.70 0.98 -36.52
N LEU A 81 13.57 1.57 -36.15
CA LEU A 81 12.62 2.16 -37.09
C LEU A 81 12.92 3.64 -37.26
N ASP A 82 12.72 4.16 -38.47
CA ASP A 82 12.76 5.60 -38.70
C ASP A 82 11.50 6.23 -38.11
N ILE A 83 11.72 7.04 -37.09
CA ILE A 83 10.65 7.67 -36.34
C ILE A 83 10.81 9.17 -36.56
N SER A 84 10.10 9.70 -37.56
CA SER A 84 10.21 11.10 -37.97
C SER A 84 10.13 12.04 -36.76
N ALA A 85 11.13 12.91 -36.62
CA ALA A 85 11.31 13.74 -35.44
C ALA A 85 10.25 14.85 -35.37
N PHE A 86 9.08 14.54 -34.83
CA PHE A 86 8.21 15.56 -34.24
C PHE A 86 8.47 15.58 -32.73
N PRO A 87 9.28 16.53 -32.21
CA PRO A 87 9.68 16.57 -30.81
C PRO A 87 8.52 16.74 -29.82
N GLY A 88 7.29 17.02 -30.27
CA GLY A 88 6.08 17.09 -29.43
C GLY A 88 5.29 15.78 -29.26
N GLY A 89 5.60 14.73 -30.04
CA GLY A 89 4.74 13.54 -30.15
C GLY A 89 5.12 12.34 -29.30
N ARG A 90 6.24 12.37 -28.58
CA ARG A 90 6.81 11.20 -27.86
C ARG A 90 7.08 11.49 -26.40
N GLY A 91 7.04 10.45 -25.57
CA GLY A 91 7.46 10.54 -24.18
C GLY A 91 6.85 9.46 -23.30
N PRO A 92 7.40 9.24 -22.11
CA PRO A 92 6.87 8.31 -21.13
C PRO A 92 5.51 8.79 -20.63
N ALA A 93 4.70 7.86 -20.15
CA ALA A 93 3.55 8.22 -19.35
C ALA A 93 4.01 8.87 -18.05
N ARG A 94 3.22 9.82 -17.54
CA ARG A 94 3.49 10.56 -16.31
C ARG A 94 2.33 10.42 -15.38
N PHE A 95 2.62 10.12 -14.13
CA PHE A 95 1.64 10.06 -13.06
C PHE A 95 2.17 10.82 -11.84
N THR A 96 1.28 11.49 -11.13
CA THR A 96 1.57 12.00 -9.79
C THR A 96 1.01 11.02 -8.79
N VAL A 97 1.87 10.50 -7.92
CA VAL A 97 1.50 9.61 -6.81
C VAL A 97 1.59 10.41 -5.53
N LEU A 98 0.52 10.43 -4.74
CA LEU A 98 0.48 11.06 -3.42
C LEU A 98 0.28 10.00 -2.35
N GLY A 99 0.95 10.19 -1.23
CA GLY A 99 0.87 9.30 -0.08
C GLY A 99 1.66 9.85 1.11
N GLU A 100 1.86 9.00 2.10
CA GLU A 100 2.49 9.37 3.35
C GLU A 100 3.96 9.78 3.16
N ARG A 101 4.32 10.96 3.68
CA ARG A 101 5.69 11.50 3.61
C ARG A 101 6.72 10.45 4.01
N ASN A 102 7.80 10.34 3.22
CA ASN A 102 8.89 9.39 3.46
C ASN A 102 8.45 7.91 3.59
N ARG A 103 7.23 7.54 3.18
CA ARG A 103 6.82 6.13 3.16
C ARG A 103 7.34 5.44 1.90
N ARG A 104 7.68 4.16 2.03
CA ARG A 104 8.07 3.32 0.90
C ARG A 104 6.84 2.74 0.22
N PHE A 105 6.93 2.54 -1.08
CA PHE A 105 5.89 1.92 -1.88
C PHE A 105 6.49 1.16 -3.07
N VAL A 106 5.71 0.29 -3.66
CA VAL A 106 6.01 -0.42 -4.90
C VAL A 106 5.00 -0.02 -5.97
N VAL A 107 5.44 -0.12 -7.22
CA VAL A 107 4.66 0.10 -8.42
C VAL A 107 4.62 -1.21 -9.21
N PHE A 108 3.46 -1.53 -9.76
CA PHE A 108 3.29 -2.61 -10.71
C PHE A 108 2.79 -2.03 -12.03
N THR A 109 3.43 -2.45 -13.11
CA THR A 109 3.05 -2.17 -14.50
C THR A 109 2.80 -3.52 -15.19
N PRO A 110 2.00 -3.56 -16.26
CA PRO A 110 1.77 -4.81 -16.96
C PRO A 110 3.05 -5.30 -17.64
N ASN A 111 3.12 -6.61 -17.89
CA ASN A 111 4.21 -7.18 -18.68
C ASN A 111 4.12 -6.74 -20.15
N GLN A 112 2.90 -6.72 -20.69
CA GLN A 112 2.58 -6.27 -22.04
C GLN A 112 1.12 -5.84 -22.15
N ILE A 113 0.82 -5.03 -23.16
CA ILE A 113 -0.52 -4.71 -23.64
C ILE A 113 -0.59 -4.82 -25.16
N THR A 114 -1.80 -4.83 -25.70
CA THR A 114 -2.05 -4.70 -27.14
C THR A 114 -2.72 -3.36 -27.41
N ILE A 115 -2.22 -2.63 -28.41
CA ILE A 115 -2.87 -1.42 -28.95
C ILE A 115 -3.45 -1.73 -30.33
N SER A 116 -4.54 -1.05 -30.69
CA SER A 116 -5.30 -1.35 -31.92
C SER A 116 -5.71 -0.08 -32.65
N ASN A 117 -5.81 -0.17 -33.98
CA ASN A 117 -6.48 0.83 -34.82
C ASN A 117 -7.90 0.37 -35.25
N GLY A 118 -8.40 -0.73 -34.68
CA GLY A 118 -9.68 -1.37 -35.01
C GLY A 118 -9.58 -2.50 -36.06
N THR A 119 -8.49 -2.58 -36.82
CA THR A 119 -8.32 -3.60 -37.89
C THR A 119 -6.97 -4.32 -37.82
N ALA A 120 -5.97 -3.70 -37.21
CA ALA A 120 -4.65 -4.23 -36.96
C ALA A 120 -4.21 -3.86 -35.54
N THR A 121 -3.24 -4.61 -35.01
CA THR A 121 -2.73 -4.44 -33.64
C THR A 121 -1.22 -4.29 -33.61
N MET A 122 -0.71 -3.73 -32.50
CA MET A 122 0.71 -3.75 -32.11
C MET A 122 0.83 -4.15 -30.64
N VAL A 123 1.99 -4.66 -30.24
CA VAL A 123 2.26 -5.03 -28.85
C VAL A 123 3.18 -3.98 -28.21
N VAL A 124 2.79 -3.50 -27.03
CA VAL A 124 3.67 -2.71 -26.16
C VAL A 124 4.09 -3.60 -25.00
N ASP A 125 5.39 -3.80 -24.83
CA ASP A 125 5.96 -4.64 -23.78
C ASP A 125 7.12 -3.94 -23.08
N ARG A 126 7.82 -4.67 -22.21
CA ARG A 126 8.98 -4.18 -21.46
C ARG A 126 8.71 -2.85 -20.76
N PHE A 127 7.57 -2.74 -20.09
CA PHE A 127 7.29 -1.59 -19.26
C PHE A 127 8.40 -1.39 -18.22
N ARG A 128 8.81 -0.14 -18.04
CA ARG A 128 9.82 0.29 -17.06
C ARG A 128 9.33 1.55 -16.40
N ASP A 129 9.65 1.71 -15.12
CA ASP A 129 9.39 2.94 -14.40
C ASP A 129 10.69 3.56 -13.90
N ASN A 130 10.61 4.79 -13.35
CA ASN A 130 11.77 5.53 -12.86
C ASN A 130 12.21 5.14 -11.44
N ARG A 131 11.74 4.02 -10.86
CA ARG A 131 12.23 3.55 -9.57
C ARG A 131 13.60 2.89 -9.71
N THR A 132 14.48 3.13 -8.75
CA THR A 132 15.86 2.61 -8.79
C THR A 132 16.03 1.25 -8.10
N LEU A 133 15.22 0.93 -7.07
CA LEU A 133 15.53 -0.17 -6.13
C LEU A 133 14.32 -1.08 -5.80
N GLY A 134 13.52 -1.49 -6.79
CA GLY A 134 12.34 -2.34 -6.58
C GLY A 134 11.18 -1.67 -5.80
N PHE A 135 11.48 -0.64 -5.03
CA PHE A 135 10.55 0.27 -4.37
C PHE A 135 10.95 1.73 -4.66
N ALA A 136 10.04 2.65 -4.38
CA ALA A 136 10.30 4.08 -4.29
C ALA A 136 9.87 4.60 -2.92
N ARG A 137 10.18 5.88 -2.68
CA ARG A 137 9.86 6.57 -1.43
C ARG A 137 9.25 7.92 -1.76
N PHE A 138 8.16 8.26 -1.08
CA PHE A 138 7.59 9.60 -1.18
C PHE A 138 8.59 10.63 -0.66
N ASN A 139 8.60 11.82 -1.27
CA ASN A 139 9.41 12.93 -0.81
C ASN A 139 8.88 13.51 0.53
N ALA A 140 9.50 14.59 1.00
CA ALA A 140 9.15 15.23 2.26
C ALA A 140 7.71 15.79 2.31
N VAL A 141 7.06 16.00 1.16
CA VAL A 141 5.68 16.48 1.05
C VAL A 141 4.70 15.37 0.66
N GLY A 142 5.11 14.10 0.67
CA GLY A 142 4.20 12.99 0.36
C GLY A 142 3.94 12.80 -1.14
N SER A 143 4.80 13.29 -2.03
CA SER A 143 4.62 13.20 -3.48
C SER A 143 5.74 12.41 -4.17
N PHE A 144 5.41 11.79 -5.28
CA PHE A 144 6.34 11.14 -6.20
C PHE A 144 5.88 11.29 -7.65
N ASP A 145 6.76 11.80 -8.51
CA ASP A 145 6.52 11.83 -9.95
C ASP A 145 6.96 10.50 -10.57
N LEU A 146 5.96 9.71 -10.98
CA LEU A 146 6.15 8.41 -11.61
C LEU A 146 6.16 8.57 -13.12
N TYR A 147 7.22 8.07 -13.74
CA TYR A 147 7.36 8.04 -15.20
C TYR A 147 7.39 6.59 -15.64
N VAL A 148 6.55 6.22 -16.61
CA VAL A 148 6.48 4.86 -17.15
C VAL A 148 6.79 4.87 -18.64
N GLY A 149 7.87 4.18 -19.00
CA GLY A 149 8.28 3.89 -20.37
C GLY A 149 7.86 2.48 -20.81
N GLY A 150 8.13 2.16 -22.08
CA GLY A 150 7.84 0.84 -22.65
C GLY A 150 8.42 0.71 -24.06
N ARG A 151 8.26 -0.48 -24.65
CA ARG A 151 8.73 -0.81 -25.99
C ARG A 151 7.56 -1.19 -26.88
N LEU A 152 7.40 -0.46 -27.98
CA LEU A 152 6.46 -0.78 -29.04
C LEU A 152 7.12 -1.73 -30.04
N ASN A 153 6.42 -2.80 -30.37
CA ASN A 153 6.80 -3.79 -31.37
C ASN A 153 5.91 -3.59 -32.60
N VAL A 154 6.53 -3.27 -33.73
CA VAL A 154 5.85 -2.97 -35.00
C VAL A 154 6.18 -4.06 -36.01
N THR A 155 5.14 -4.67 -36.61
CA THR A 155 5.33 -5.70 -37.62
C THR A 155 5.68 -5.09 -38.98
N ALA A 156 6.22 -5.89 -39.90
CA ALA A 156 6.46 -5.45 -41.27
C ALA A 156 5.13 -5.10 -41.96
N ASN A 157 5.15 -4.06 -42.80
CA ASN A 157 3.98 -3.58 -43.54
C ASN A 157 2.79 -3.21 -42.66
N GLN A 158 3.03 -2.85 -41.38
CA GLN A 158 1.99 -2.46 -40.42
C GLN A 158 0.98 -1.49 -41.05
N GLN A 159 -0.31 -1.77 -40.87
CA GLN A 159 -1.36 -0.95 -41.46
C GLN A 159 -1.29 0.49 -40.95
N VAL A 160 -1.45 1.45 -41.85
CA VAL A 160 -1.53 2.88 -41.50
C VAL A 160 -2.78 3.14 -40.65
N GLY A 161 -2.62 3.88 -39.57
CA GLY A 161 -3.70 4.29 -38.69
C GLY A 161 -3.19 4.69 -37.31
N THR A 162 -4.07 5.25 -36.49
CA THR A 162 -3.78 5.57 -35.09
C THR A 162 -4.04 4.34 -34.24
N TYR A 163 -3.03 3.90 -33.48
CA TYR A 163 -3.13 2.78 -32.57
C TYR A 163 -3.23 3.30 -31.14
N SER A 164 -4.27 2.86 -30.42
CA SER A 164 -4.49 3.24 -29.03
C SER A 164 -4.83 2.03 -28.18
N GLY A 165 -4.65 2.19 -26.87
CA GLY A 165 -4.95 1.21 -25.84
C GLY A 165 -4.60 1.78 -24.47
N THR A 166 -5.03 1.11 -23.42
CA THR A 166 -4.81 1.52 -22.04
C THR A 166 -3.93 0.50 -21.31
N PHE A 167 -3.24 0.95 -20.27
CA PHE A 167 -2.55 0.09 -19.32
C PHE A 167 -2.78 0.58 -17.90
N ASP A 168 -2.79 -0.36 -16.97
CA ASP A 168 -3.00 -0.06 -15.56
C ASP A 168 -1.67 0.08 -14.82
N VAL A 169 -1.63 1.00 -13.86
CA VAL A 169 -0.52 1.18 -12.94
C VAL A 169 -1.05 1.04 -11.53
N THR A 170 -0.49 0.10 -10.77
CA THR A 170 -0.88 -0.12 -9.38
C THR A 170 0.22 0.34 -8.44
N VAL A 171 -0.15 1.04 -7.38
CA VAL A 171 0.78 1.48 -6.32
C VAL A 171 0.34 0.85 -5.01
N LEU A 172 1.30 0.35 -4.23
CA LEU A 172 1.04 -0.27 -2.94
C LEU A 172 2.10 0.17 -1.92
N TYR A 173 1.66 0.57 -0.73
CA TYR A 173 2.58 0.86 0.37
C TYR A 173 3.29 -0.40 0.87
N LEU A 174 4.54 -0.23 1.27
CA LEU A 174 5.28 -1.20 2.07
C LEU A 174 5.15 -0.93 3.58
#